data_AF-A0A5K0XWR8-F1
#
_entry.id   AF-A0A5K0XWR8-F1
#
_cell.length_a   1.000
_cell.length_b   1.000
_cell.length_c   1.000
_cell.angle_alpha   90.00
_cell.angle_beta   90.00
_cell.angle_gamma   90.00
#
_symmetry.space_group_name_H-M   'P 1'
#
loop_
_entity.id
_entity.type
_entity.pdbx_description
1 polymer ?
#
loop_
_entity_poly.entity_id
_entity_poly.type
_entity_poly.pdbx_seq_one_letter_code
_entity_poly.pdbx_strand_id
1 'polypeptide(L)' 'ETSGTTVTFVIIDGWTVTVASVGDSRCILDSQGGCISLLTVDHRLEENAE' A
#
# COMPACT_ATOMS: atom_id res chain seq x y z
N GLU A 1 -15.54 9.67 20.18
CA GLU A 1 -14.83 8.95 19.11
C GLU A 1 -13.72 8.11 19.71
N THR A 2 -13.55 6.89 19.22
CA THR A 2 -12.32 6.12 19.43
C THR A 2 -11.33 6.49 18.33
N SER A 3 -10.07 6.74 18.68
CA SER A 3 -9.02 6.95 17.68
C SER A 3 -8.81 5.66 16.85
N GLY A 4 -8.56 5.83 15.56
CA GLY A 4 -8.19 4.76 14.63
C GLY A 4 -6.84 5.06 13.96
N THR A 5 -6.23 4.05 13.35
CA THR A 5 -4.99 4.20 12.58
C THR A 5 -5.09 3.43 11.27
N THR A 6 -4.45 3.96 10.24
CA THR A 6 -4.13 3.20 9.03
C THR A 6 -2.83 2.42 9.24
N VAL A 7 -2.58 1.43 8.38
CA VAL A 7 -1.31 0.69 8.37
C VAL A 7 -0.93 0.35 6.92
N THR A 8 0.33 0.57 6.60
CA THR A 8 1.00 0.00 5.42
C THR A 8 2.26 -0.70 5.91
N PHE A 9 2.33 -2.01 5.74
CA PHE A 9 3.43 -2.84 6.22
C PHE A 9 4.16 -3.47 5.04
N VAL A 10 5.49 -3.34 5.03
CA VAL A 10 6.35 -3.86 3.97
C VAL A 10 7.28 -4.91 4.56
N ILE A 11 7.24 -6.12 4.00
CA ILE A 11 8.14 -7.21 4.34
C ILE A 11 9.10 -7.39 3.17
N ILE A 12 10.39 -7.39 3.46
CA ILE A 12 11.45 -7.65 2.48
C ILE A 12 12.10 -8.97 2.88
N ASP A 13 11.97 -9.98 2.01
CA ASP A 13 12.61 -11.29 2.17
C ASP A 13 13.44 -11.60 0.93
N GLY A 14 14.75 -11.32 1.02
CA GLY A 14 15.65 -11.35 -0.13
C GLY A 14 15.21 -10.39 -1.23
N TRP A 15 14.80 -10.94 -2.37
CA TRP A 15 14.29 -10.19 -3.54
C TRP A 15 12.77 -10.05 -3.54
N THR A 16 12.07 -10.69 -2.61
CA THR A 16 10.61 -10.64 -2.52
C THR A 16 10.19 -9.45 -1.67
N VAL A 17 9.26 -8.64 -2.20
CA VAL A 17 8.61 -7.55 -1.48
C VAL A 17 7.13 -7.90 -1.32
N THR A 18 6.68 -8.03 -0.08
CA THR A 18 5.26 -8.24 0.26
C THR A 18 4.72 -6.99 0.95
N VAL A 19 3.61 -6.48 0.46
CA VAL A 19 2.94 -5.30 1.03
C VAL A 19 1.55 -5.69 1.52
N ALA A 20 1.25 -5.33 2.77
CA ALA A 20 -0.08 -5.44 3.35
C ALA A 20 -0.54 -4.04 3.79
N SER A 21 -1.77 -3.64 3.43
CA SER A 21 -2.31 -2.34 3.83
C SER A 21 -3.76 -2.41 4.29
N VAL A 22 -4.10 -1.50 5.21
CA VAL A 22 -5.46 -1.19 5.64
C VAL A 22 -5.59 0.32 5.75
N GLY A 23 -6.55 0.90 5.02
CA GLY A 23 -6.74 2.34 4.92
C GLY A 23 -6.21 2.89 3.60
N ASP A 24 -5.85 4.16 3.58
CA ASP A 24 -5.41 4.90 2.39
C ASP A 24 -3.95 5.36 2.45
N SER A 25 -3.17 4.74 3.34
CA SER A 25 -1.71 4.89 3.36
C SER A 25 -1.10 4.04 2.25
N ARG A 26 -0.18 4.62 1.48
CA ARG A 26 0.30 4.04 0.22
C ARG A 26 1.71 3.48 0.28
N CYS A 27 1.95 2.39 -0.44
CA CYS A 27 3.28 1.89 -0.75
C CYS A 27 3.58 2.08 -2.24
N ILE A 28 4.74 2.66 -2.55
CA ILE A 28 5.17 2.96 -3.91
C ILE A 28 6.55 2.33 -4.11
N LEU A 29 6.72 1.59 -5.20
CA LEU A 29 8.01 1.04 -5.62
C LEU A 29 8.56 1.86 -6.78
N ASP A 30 9.74 2.44 -6.55
CA ASP A 30 10.56 3.08 -7.58
C ASP A 30 11.80 2.21 -7.83
N SER A 31 11.74 1.39 -8.89
CA SER A 31 12.86 0.54 -9.30
C SER A 31 13.74 1.28 -10.30
N GLN A 32 15.06 1.21 -10.14
CA GLN A 32 16.02 1.83 -11.06
C GLN A 32 15.77 1.36 -12.51
N GLY A 33 15.45 2.32 -13.40
CA GLY A 33 15.20 2.05 -14.82
C GLY A 33 13.85 1.39 -15.14
N GLY A 34 13.02 1.15 -14.13
CA GLY A 34 11.64 0.67 -14.28
C GLY A 34 10.60 1.78 -14.14
N CYS A 35 9.33 1.38 -14.09
CA CYS A 35 8.22 2.30 -13.83
C CYS A 35 7.91 2.41 -12.32
N ILE A 36 7.43 3.58 -11.92
CA ILE A 36 6.85 3.78 -10.59
C ILE A 36 5.59 2.93 -10.48
N SER A 37 5.54 2.04 -9.48
CA SER A 37 4.43 1.10 -9.27
C SER A 37 3.75 1.34 -7.93
N LEU A 38 2.42 1.43 -7.92
CA LEU A 38 1.63 1.40 -6.69
C LEU A 38 1.50 -0.05 -6.23
N LEU A 39 1.86 -0.32 -4.97
CA LEU A 39 1.76 -1.66 -4.36
C LEU A 39 0.56 -1.80 -3.42
N THR A 40 -0.29 -0.77 -3.36
CA THR A 40 -1.49 -0.69 -2.53
C THR A 40 -2.63 -0.04 -3.31
N VAL A 41 -3.86 -0.29 -2.87
CA VAL A 41 -5.08 0.42 -3.30
C VAL A 41 -5.58 1.23 -2.10
N ASP A 42 -6.21 2.39 -2.30
CA ASP A 42 -6.74 3.16 -1.18
C ASP A 42 -8.08 2.55 -0.75
N HIS A 43 -8.21 2.20 0.53
CA HIS A 43 -9.49 1.71 1.06
C HIS A 43 -10.42 2.90 1.39
N ARG A 44 -10.88 3.59 0.33
CA ARG A 44 -11.85 4.69 0.41
C ARG A 44 -13.17 4.28 -0.23
N LEU A 45 -14.28 4.82 0.28
CA LEU A 45 -15.62 4.60 -0.29
C LEU A 45 -15.70 4.99 -1.77
N GLU A 46 -14.97 6.04 -2.19
CA GLU A 46 -14.95 6.52 -3.57
C GLU A 46 -14.15 5.62 -4.53
N GLU A 47 -13.34 4.69 -4.01
CA GLU A 47 -12.61 3.69 -4.80
C GLU A 47 -13.31 2.32 -4.84
N ASN A 48 -14.36 2.11 -4.03
CA ASN A 48 -15.12 0.87 -4.05
C ASN A 48 -16.14 0.88 -5.21
N ALA A 49 -15.97 -0.03 -6.17
CA ALA A 49 -16.92 -0.27 -7.26
C ALA A 49 -18.08 -1.19 -6.83
N GLU A 50 -18.69 -0.90 -5.69
CA GLU A 50 -19.89 -1.61 -5.18
C GLU A 50 -21.18 -0.94 -5.67
#